data_AF-A0A3L9ZIJ9-F1
#
_entry.id   AF-A0A3L9ZIJ9-F1
#
_cell.length_a   1.000
_cell.length_b   1.000
_cell.length_c   1.000
_cell.angle_alpha   90.00
_cell.angle_beta   90.00
_cell.angle_gamma   90.00
#
_symmetry.space_group_name_H-M   'P 1'
#
loop_
_entity.id
_entity.type
_entity.pdbx_description
1 polymer ?
#
loop_
_entity_poly.entity_id
_entity_poly.type
_entity_poly.pdbx_seq_one_letter_code
_entity_poly.pdbx_strand_id
1 'polypeptide(L)'
;MNTTKVLFLLLITLAFQVSLAQKDGYWDKTRATVQEVTVSARNRIVVKTQDFPEGTTEVVFRITLLDKNQQMASSLVSVLKAIPDHTGISQGSAGAVFILSKISGEDKCKYAIFSSAVLAAQYKEDGKTENACFVQDTPVSKDAKLLSDDKISCMKSNSGNLWFGFESKNWIMNQKIVLEVVPWVDNKLSRGWTTENRKYIIDQCKTSNLAQKMANSDDFCVCVLDKIQSKYKFKEFQKLLAVERAKAFKDFGVSCFSESNLSTAIYEDLRKQAALLSKEGKIGEAITKLMVVINDGKATALDYNSIGSNYILTKQYGKAIKFLKEGEKLDDTELLIKLNLAHAYLLNDNYSSAKVIYKEYEAQNVSDNLSWSEKIKQDFETFKKLGIQNKDFDRVLKFLK
;
A
#
# COMPACT_ATOMS: atom_id res chain seq x y z
N MET A 1 -9.68 29.10 -44.76
CA MET A 1 -9.44 28.51 -43.42
C MET A 1 -9.60 29.62 -42.40
N ASN A 2 -10.56 29.48 -41.49
CA ASN A 2 -11.02 30.59 -40.65
C ASN A 2 -9.99 30.88 -39.54
N THR A 3 -9.34 32.04 -39.60
CA THR A 3 -8.24 32.45 -38.70
C THR A 3 -8.63 32.39 -37.22
N THR A 4 -9.91 32.58 -36.91
CA THR A 4 -10.47 32.45 -35.55
C THR A 4 -10.44 31.02 -35.02
N LYS A 5 -10.58 30.01 -35.89
CA LYS A 5 -10.48 28.58 -35.48
C LYS A 5 -9.04 28.16 -35.23
N VAL A 6 -8.08 28.73 -35.96
CA VAL A 6 -6.64 28.48 -35.76
C VAL A 6 -6.16 29.09 -34.45
N LEU A 7 -6.62 30.31 -34.12
CA LEU A 7 -6.27 30.98 -32.86
C LEU A 7 -6.85 30.24 -31.64
N PHE A 8 -8.07 29.72 -31.75
CA PHE A 8 -8.71 28.95 -30.67
C PHE A 8 -8.05 27.58 -30.46
N LEU A 9 -7.61 26.93 -31.54
CA LEU A 9 -6.86 25.67 -31.45
C LEU A 9 -5.46 25.87 -30.83
N LEU A 10 -4.80 27.00 -31.14
CA LEU A 10 -3.51 27.38 -30.54
C LEU A 10 -3.64 27.74 -29.05
N LEU A 11 -4.74 28.38 -28.63
CA LEU A 11 -4.99 28.67 -27.22
C LEU A 11 -5.27 27.41 -26.39
N ILE A 12 -5.93 26.41 -26.98
CA ILE A 12 -6.19 25.13 -26.31
C ILE A 12 -4.89 24.31 -26.20
N THR A 13 -4.02 24.30 -27.22
CA THR A 13 -2.73 23.58 -27.12
C THR A 13 -1.74 24.25 -26.17
N LEU A 14 -1.79 25.58 -26.01
CA LEU A 14 -1.02 26.30 -24.98
C LEU A 14 -1.56 26.09 -23.56
N ALA A 15 -2.87 25.90 -23.39
CA ALA A 15 -3.48 25.63 -22.07
C ALA A 15 -3.19 24.21 -21.53
N PHE A 16 -2.87 23.25 -22.41
CA PHE A 16 -2.58 21.85 -22.03
C PHE A 16 -1.10 21.55 -21.71
N GLN A 17 -0.20 22.53 -21.80
CA GLN A 17 1.24 22.32 -21.52
C GLN A 17 1.68 22.79 -20.12
N VAL A 18 0.77 23.36 -19.31
CA VAL A 18 1.06 23.65 -17.89
C VAL A 18 0.66 22.46 -17.02
N SER A 19 1.09 21.26 -17.42
CA SER A 19 1.44 20.25 -16.43
C SER A 19 2.71 20.78 -15.77
N LEU A 20 2.56 21.65 -14.77
CA LEU A 20 3.65 21.91 -13.83
C LEU A 20 4.06 20.53 -13.32
N ALA A 21 5.18 20.01 -13.84
CA ALA A 21 5.81 18.81 -13.33
C ALA A 21 5.87 19.00 -11.81
N GLN A 22 5.10 18.18 -11.10
CA GLN A 22 5.01 18.28 -9.65
C GLN A 22 6.45 18.16 -9.16
N LYS A 23 6.97 19.18 -8.47
CA LYS A 23 8.36 19.16 -8.01
C LYS A 23 8.50 17.94 -7.09
N ASP A 24 9.13 16.88 -7.58
CA ASP A 24 9.23 15.60 -6.88
C ASP A 24 10.07 15.70 -5.58
N GLY A 25 10.75 16.84 -5.37
CA GLY A 25 11.48 17.13 -4.14
C GLY A 25 11.95 18.58 -4.03
N TYR A 26 12.87 18.84 -3.10
CA TYR A 26 13.50 20.14 -2.88
C TYR A 26 14.92 20.01 -2.31
N TRP A 27 15.79 20.99 -2.60
CA TRP A 27 17.08 21.15 -1.91
C TRP A 27 16.87 21.71 -0.52
N ASP A 28 17.24 20.96 0.52
CA ASP A 28 17.11 21.38 1.90
C ASP A 28 18.26 22.31 2.31
N LYS A 29 17.98 23.61 2.19
CA LYS A 29 18.90 24.70 2.52
C LYS A 29 19.03 24.92 4.03
N THR A 30 18.11 24.39 4.84
CA THR A 30 18.13 24.54 6.30
C THR A 30 19.04 23.53 6.98
N ARG A 31 19.11 22.33 6.43
CA ARG A 31 20.01 21.24 6.88
C ARG A 31 21.24 21.11 5.98
N ALA A 32 21.65 22.21 5.35
CA ALA A 32 22.91 22.29 4.63
C ALA A 32 24.10 22.26 5.60
N THR A 33 25.16 21.56 5.23
CA THR A 33 26.45 21.64 5.91
C THR A 33 27.25 22.76 5.27
N VAL A 34 27.76 23.70 6.07
CA VAL A 34 28.78 24.66 5.65
C VAL A 34 29.87 24.63 6.71
N GLN A 35 31.05 24.13 6.35
CA GLN A 35 32.18 23.98 7.28
C GLN A 35 33.43 24.61 6.68
N GLU A 36 34.11 25.43 7.47
CA GLU A 36 35.44 25.94 7.17
C GLU A 36 36.45 25.27 8.09
N VAL A 37 37.41 24.55 7.51
CA VAL A 37 38.40 23.79 8.27
C VAL A 37 39.79 24.09 7.74
N THR A 38 40.77 24.24 8.65
CA THR A 38 42.17 24.43 8.27
C THR A 38 42.89 23.09 8.30
N VAL A 39 43.65 22.79 7.25
CA VAL A 39 44.44 21.57 7.13
C VAL A 39 45.90 21.95 6.99
N SER A 40 46.74 21.36 7.84
CA SER A 40 48.19 21.53 7.73
C SER A 40 48.75 20.80 6.52
N ALA A 41 49.89 21.28 6.03
CA ALA A 41 50.61 20.66 4.92
C ALA A 41 50.78 19.15 5.18
N ARG A 42 50.46 18.35 4.16
CA ARG A 42 50.52 16.87 4.17
C ARG A 42 49.67 16.15 5.23
N ASN A 43 48.80 16.86 5.94
CA ASN A 43 47.95 16.26 6.97
C ASN A 43 46.60 15.79 6.38
N ARG A 44 45.94 14.88 7.13
CA ARG A 44 44.59 14.42 6.86
C ARG A 44 43.61 14.89 7.93
N ILE A 45 42.43 15.28 7.50
CA ILE A 45 41.30 15.59 8.39
C ILE A 45 40.03 14.92 7.89
N VAL A 46 39.03 14.90 8.76
CA VAL A 46 37.70 14.39 8.43
C VAL A 46 36.65 15.41 8.88
N VAL A 47 35.66 15.65 8.03
CA VAL A 47 34.52 16.52 8.32
C VAL A 47 33.22 15.73 8.19
N LYS A 48 32.42 15.71 9.26
CA LYS A 48 31.07 15.13 9.25
C LYS A 48 30.09 16.14 8.65
N THR A 49 29.17 15.67 7.81
CA THR A 49 28.00 16.48 7.42
C THR A 49 26.97 16.54 8.55
N GLN A 50 26.05 17.51 8.45
CA GLN A 50 24.79 17.46 9.18
C GLN A 50 24.02 16.18 8.86
N ASP A 51 23.17 15.78 9.78
CA ASP A 51 22.31 14.63 9.55
C ASP A 51 21.25 14.98 8.50
N PHE A 52 21.14 14.11 7.49
CA PHE A 52 20.26 14.30 6.37
C PHE A 52 18.78 14.07 6.72
N PRO A 53 17.88 14.84 6.09
CA PRO A 53 16.45 14.57 6.13
C PRO A 53 16.10 13.14 5.74
N GLU A 54 15.04 12.59 6.34
CA GLU A 54 14.35 11.42 5.80
C GLU A 54 13.83 11.71 4.39
N GLY A 55 14.02 10.77 3.46
CA GLY A 55 13.72 10.95 2.05
C GLY A 55 14.82 11.64 1.24
N THR A 56 16.02 11.81 1.78
CA THR A 56 17.16 12.30 1.00
C THR A 56 17.61 11.25 -0.01
N THR A 57 17.55 11.58 -1.31
CA THR A 57 17.95 10.69 -2.41
C THR A 57 19.20 11.18 -3.15
N GLU A 58 19.50 12.48 -3.03
CA GLU A 58 20.66 13.09 -3.65
C GLU A 58 21.32 14.10 -2.71
N VAL A 59 22.59 14.37 -2.98
CA VAL A 59 23.38 15.37 -2.27
C VAL A 59 24.22 16.11 -3.29
N VAL A 60 24.12 17.43 -3.32
CA VAL A 60 25.08 18.27 -4.03
C VAL A 60 26.12 18.76 -3.03
N PHE A 61 27.39 18.64 -3.37
CA PHE A 61 28.46 19.23 -2.58
C PHE A 61 29.33 20.15 -3.42
N ARG A 62 29.99 21.07 -2.73
CA ARG A 62 31.01 21.96 -3.26
C ARG A 62 32.18 22.03 -2.29
N ILE A 63 33.37 21.84 -2.82
CA ILE A 63 34.65 21.98 -2.12
C ILE A 63 35.38 23.17 -2.75
N THR A 64 35.83 24.11 -1.93
CA THR A 64 36.68 25.22 -2.37
C THR A 64 37.88 25.31 -1.44
N LEU A 65 39.09 25.31 -2.00
CA LEU A 65 40.31 25.61 -1.26
C LEU A 65 40.59 27.10 -1.34
N LEU A 66 40.91 27.67 -0.18
CA LEU A 66 41.19 29.08 0.01
C LEU A 66 42.53 29.24 0.73
N ASP A 67 43.26 30.28 0.37
CA ASP A 67 44.36 30.74 1.21
C ASP A 67 43.81 31.18 2.57
N LYS A 68 44.63 31.12 3.63
CA LYS A 68 44.21 31.38 5.02
C LYS A 68 43.41 32.68 5.21
N ASN A 69 43.70 33.72 4.40
CA ASN A 69 43.09 35.05 4.48
C ASN A 69 41.98 35.30 3.45
N GLN A 70 41.69 34.34 2.57
CA GLN A 70 40.64 34.48 1.57
C GLN A 70 39.26 34.11 2.15
N GLN A 71 38.22 34.74 1.60
CA GLN A 71 36.82 34.45 1.90
C GLN A 71 36.09 34.07 0.60
N MET A 72 35.03 33.27 0.71
CA MET A 72 34.20 32.95 -0.44
C MET A 72 33.36 34.14 -0.88
N ALA A 73 33.27 34.34 -2.20
CA ALA A 73 32.44 35.38 -2.82
C ALA A 73 30.94 35.02 -2.85
N SER A 74 30.59 33.73 -2.82
CA SER A 74 29.21 33.25 -2.78
C SER A 74 29.11 31.85 -2.16
N SER A 75 27.97 31.52 -1.55
CA SER A 75 27.70 30.19 -0.96
C SER A 75 26.90 29.29 -1.91
N LEU A 76 26.99 27.97 -1.73
CA LEU A 76 26.25 26.97 -2.49
C LEU A 76 24.74 27.18 -2.31
N VAL A 77 24.32 27.48 -1.08
CA VAL A 77 22.94 27.83 -0.76
C VAL A 77 22.45 29.06 -1.55
N SER A 78 23.31 30.07 -1.73
CA SER A 78 22.95 31.26 -2.52
C SER A 78 22.81 30.96 -4.02
N VAL A 79 23.71 30.12 -4.57
CA VAL A 79 23.61 29.63 -5.96
C VAL A 79 22.32 28.82 -6.16
N LEU A 80 22.01 27.92 -5.23
CA LEU A 80 20.78 27.13 -5.25
C LEU A 80 19.51 27.97 -5.07
N LYS A 81 19.59 29.21 -4.57
CA LYS A 81 18.43 30.13 -4.54
C LYS A 81 18.23 30.84 -5.88
N ALA A 82 19.29 31.04 -6.66
CA ALA A 82 19.26 31.77 -7.92
C ALA A 82 18.81 30.91 -9.13
N ILE A 83 18.78 29.59 -9.00
CA ILE A 83 18.38 28.67 -10.08
C ILE A 83 16.84 28.58 -10.17
N PRO A 84 16.20 28.96 -11.28
CA PRO A 84 14.72 28.97 -11.41
C PRO A 84 14.06 27.59 -11.28
N ASP A 85 14.72 26.56 -11.82
CA ASP A 85 14.33 25.16 -11.67
C ASP A 85 15.42 24.38 -10.94
N HIS A 86 15.17 24.15 -9.66
CA HIS A 86 16.07 23.43 -8.75
C HIS A 86 16.31 21.96 -9.15
N THR A 87 15.43 21.34 -9.94
CA THR A 87 15.62 19.97 -10.48
C THR A 87 16.62 19.93 -11.63
N GLY A 88 16.90 21.05 -12.29
CA GLY A 88 17.86 21.11 -13.40
C GLY A 88 19.30 20.71 -13.02
N ILE A 89 19.63 20.66 -11.72
CA ILE A 89 20.91 20.13 -11.22
C ILE A 89 20.94 18.60 -11.34
N SER A 90 19.82 17.91 -11.07
CA SER A 90 19.73 16.45 -11.14
C SER A 90 19.63 15.93 -12.57
N GLN A 91 19.05 16.72 -13.49
CA GLN A 91 18.86 16.33 -14.90
C GLN A 91 20.09 16.52 -15.81
N GLY A 92 21.21 17.05 -15.31
CA GLY A 92 22.51 16.99 -15.97
C GLY A 92 22.87 18.13 -16.95
N SER A 93 24.16 18.47 -16.94
CA SER A 93 24.93 19.37 -17.83
C SER A 93 24.84 20.90 -17.63
N ALA A 94 23.68 21.54 -17.51
CA ALA A 94 23.63 23.01 -17.33
C ALA A 94 23.83 23.45 -15.86
N GLY A 95 23.32 22.70 -14.89
CA GLY A 95 23.38 23.06 -13.46
C GLY A 95 24.76 22.93 -12.81
N ALA A 96 25.60 22.00 -13.29
CA ALA A 96 26.94 21.77 -12.73
C ALA A 96 27.90 22.96 -12.93
N VAL A 97 27.77 23.67 -14.05
CA VAL A 97 28.59 24.86 -14.37
C VAL A 97 28.29 26.02 -13.40
N PHE A 98 27.05 26.15 -12.93
CA PHE A 98 26.67 27.19 -11.97
C PHE A 98 27.20 26.93 -10.55
N ILE A 99 27.49 25.67 -10.20
CA ILE A 99 27.91 25.31 -8.85
C ILE A 99 29.41 25.57 -8.64
N LEU A 100 30.23 25.47 -9.69
CA LEU A 100 31.67 25.71 -9.60
C LEU A 100 31.97 27.17 -9.27
N SER A 101 32.71 27.40 -8.17
CA SER A 101 33.12 28.74 -7.76
C SER A 101 34.13 29.33 -8.77
N LYS A 102 34.07 30.65 -9.00
CA LYS A 102 35.08 31.38 -9.79
C LYS A 102 36.42 31.51 -9.06
N ILE A 103 36.47 31.16 -7.77
CA ILE A 103 37.66 31.24 -6.94
C ILE A 103 38.59 30.08 -7.31
N SER A 104 39.86 30.37 -7.52
CA SER A 104 40.90 29.41 -7.88
C SER A 104 42.12 29.72 -7.04
N GLY A 105 42.40 28.90 -6.03
CA GLY A 105 43.69 28.87 -5.34
C GLY A 105 44.67 27.92 -6.02
N GLU A 106 45.97 28.07 -5.74
CA GLU A 106 47.01 27.12 -6.18
C GLU A 106 47.07 25.87 -5.30
N ASP A 107 46.49 25.93 -4.10
CA ASP A 107 46.36 24.84 -3.14
C ASP A 107 45.62 23.64 -3.74
N LYS A 108 46.03 22.41 -3.38
CA LYS A 108 45.42 21.17 -3.89
C LYS A 108 45.18 20.13 -2.81
N CYS A 109 44.02 19.49 -2.87
CA CYS A 109 43.62 18.39 -2.00
C CYS A 109 43.25 17.14 -2.79
N LYS A 110 43.55 15.97 -2.22
CA LYS A 110 42.76 14.76 -2.49
C LYS A 110 41.62 14.68 -1.46
N TYR A 111 40.51 14.04 -1.83
CA TYR A 111 39.46 13.76 -0.86
C TYR A 111 38.76 12.43 -1.14
N ALA A 112 38.18 11.86 -0.09
CA ALA A 112 37.35 10.66 -0.15
C ALA A 112 36.10 10.86 0.72
N ILE A 113 35.01 10.20 0.35
CA ILE A 113 33.72 10.28 1.06
C ILE A 113 33.45 8.91 1.67
N PHE A 114 32.95 8.87 2.90
CA PHE A 114 32.65 7.64 3.65
C PHE A 114 31.24 7.68 4.26
N SER A 115 30.60 6.51 4.38
CA SER A 115 29.28 6.34 5.00
C SER A 115 29.31 6.22 6.52
N SER A 116 30.49 6.02 7.12
CA SER A 116 30.61 5.79 8.56
C SER A 116 31.81 6.49 9.17
N ALA A 117 31.68 6.84 10.45
CA ALA A 117 32.74 7.45 11.25
C ALA A 117 33.98 6.55 11.34
N VAL A 118 33.79 5.22 11.40
CA VAL A 118 34.87 4.24 11.54
C VAL A 118 35.76 4.24 10.29
N LEU A 119 35.16 4.18 9.10
CA LEU A 119 35.89 4.21 7.83
C LEU A 119 36.63 5.54 7.65
N ALA A 120 35.97 6.65 8.01
CA ALA A 120 36.58 7.96 7.93
C ALA A 120 37.76 8.13 8.92
N ALA A 121 37.64 7.58 10.13
CA ALA A 121 38.73 7.59 11.10
C ALA A 121 39.94 6.76 10.62
N GLN A 122 39.69 5.58 10.02
CA GLN A 122 40.74 4.78 9.39
C GLN A 122 41.48 5.56 8.31
N TYR A 123 40.74 6.19 7.38
CA TYR A 123 41.33 7.05 6.36
C TYR A 123 42.21 8.16 6.95
N LYS A 124 41.79 8.78 8.06
CA LYS A 124 42.59 9.82 8.72
C LYS A 124 43.97 9.28 9.14
N GLU A 125 44.01 8.08 9.71
CA GLU A 125 45.23 7.46 10.21
C GLU A 125 46.13 6.93 9.09
N ASP A 126 45.60 6.10 8.18
CA ASP A 126 46.41 5.35 7.21
C ASP A 126 46.29 5.82 5.75
N GLY A 127 45.29 6.66 5.44
CA GLY A 127 45.04 7.18 4.10
C GLY A 127 44.34 6.21 3.14
N LYS A 128 43.87 5.04 3.60
CA LYS A 128 43.23 4.04 2.74
C LYS A 128 41.82 4.46 2.32
N THR A 129 41.48 4.16 1.07
CA THR A 129 40.20 4.54 0.45
C THR A 129 39.40 3.35 -0.09
N GLU A 130 39.79 2.12 0.25
CA GLU A 130 39.22 0.87 -0.28
C GLU A 130 37.69 0.78 -0.10
N ASN A 131 37.19 1.31 1.02
CA ASN A 131 35.75 1.32 1.38
C ASN A 131 35.12 2.71 1.28
N ALA A 132 35.75 3.64 0.55
CA ALA A 132 35.19 4.95 0.31
C ALA A 132 34.00 4.86 -0.67
N CYS A 133 32.98 5.67 -0.42
CA CYS A 133 31.85 5.91 -1.31
C CYS A 133 32.30 6.48 -2.65
N PHE A 134 33.29 7.37 -2.57
CA PHE A 134 33.78 8.16 -3.68
C PHE A 134 35.20 8.61 -3.35
N VAL A 135 36.06 8.63 -4.37
CA VAL A 135 37.47 9.02 -4.24
C VAL A 135 37.82 10.01 -5.34
N GLN A 136 38.33 11.17 -4.96
CA GLN A 136 38.99 12.12 -5.85
C GLN A 136 40.49 12.03 -5.62
N ASP A 137 41.12 11.11 -6.33
CA ASP A 137 42.55 10.84 -6.17
C ASP A 137 43.45 11.85 -6.92
N THR A 138 42.93 12.50 -7.97
CA THR A 138 43.64 13.62 -8.61
C THR A 138 43.50 14.87 -7.74
N PRO A 139 44.60 15.51 -7.30
CA PRO A 139 44.51 16.70 -6.45
C PRO A 139 43.80 17.87 -7.14
N VAL A 140 42.81 18.45 -6.46
CA VAL A 140 41.98 19.56 -6.98
C VAL A 140 42.00 20.76 -6.02
N SER A 141 41.87 21.96 -6.59
CA SER A 141 41.71 23.21 -5.82
C SER A 141 40.25 23.59 -5.58
N LYS A 142 39.34 23.03 -6.38
CA LYS A 142 37.89 23.14 -6.23
C LYS A 142 37.20 21.96 -6.88
N ASP A 143 36.03 21.62 -6.37
CA ASP A 143 35.20 20.58 -6.96
C ASP A 143 33.72 20.82 -6.62
N ALA A 144 32.84 20.34 -7.48
CA ALA A 144 31.41 20.37 -7.25
C ALA A 144 30.75 19.18 -7.94
N LYS A 145 30.08 18.34 -7.17
CA LYS A 145 29.45 17.12 -7.70
C LYS A 145 28.06 16.89 -7.10
N LEU A 146 27.24 16.23 -7.90
CA LEU A 146 25.98 15.65 -7.49
C LEU A 146 26.18 14.16 -7.22
N LEU A 147 25.85 13.74 -6.01
CA LEU A 147 25.82 12.36 -5.56
C LEU A 147 24.36 11.91 -5.51
N SER A 148 24.07 10.74 -6.07
CA SER A 148 22.75 10.11 -6.02
C SER A 148 22.90 8.61 -5.78
N ASP A 149 21.82 7.94 -5.40
CA ASP A 149 21.78 6.49 -5.14
C ASP A 149 22.37 5.65 -6.29
N ASP A 150 22.14 6.06 -7.54
CA ASP A 150 22.66 5.34 -8.71
C ASP A 150 24.17 5.55 -8.92
N LYS A 151 24.72 6.62 -8.36
CA LYS A 151 26.12 7.03 -8.58
C LYS A 151 27.05 6.53 -7.48
N ILE A 152 26.57 6.39 -6.23
CA ILE A 152 27.45 6.15 -5.07
C ILE A 152 26.80 5.22 -4.03
N SER A 153 27.59 4.26 -3.52
CA SER A 153 27.17 3.21 -2.56
C SER A 153 26.66 3.72 -1.20
N CYS A 154 27.11 4.89 -0.76
CA CYS A 154 26.79 5.40 0.57
C CYS A 154 25.41 6.04 0.69
N MET A 155 24.84 6.49 -0.42
CA MET A 155 23.44 6.94 -0.43
C MET A 155 22.50 5.72 -0.30
N LYS A 156 22.82 4.60 -0.97
CA LYS A 156 22.10 3.31 -0.82
C LYS A 156 22.07 2.75 0.60
N SER A 157 23.05 3.10 1.42
CA SER A 157 23.19 2.60 2.79
C SER A 157 22.25 3.29 3.78
N ASN A 158 21.39 4.23 3.32
CA ASN A 158 20.61 5.13 4.19
C ASN A 158 21.50 5.78 5.26
N SER A 159 22.74 6.13 4.88
CA SER A 159 23.64 6.79 5.80
C SER A 159 23.05 8.16 6.12
N GLY A 160 22.59 8.33 7.36
CA GLY A 160 21.96 9.56 7.80
C GLY A 160 22.90 10.77 7.78
N ASN A 161 24.15 10.62 7.39
CA ASN A 161 25.17 11.65 7.16
C ASN A 161 26.32 11.06 6.33
N LEU A 162 27.21 11.91 5.86
CA LEU A 162 28.45 11.54 5.19
C LEU A 162 29.67 12.09 5.93
N TRP A 163 30.82 11.47 5.67
CA TRP A 163 32.11 11.88 6.21
C TRP A 163 33.06 12.18 5.06
N PHE A 164 33.55 13.42 4.98
CA PHE A 164 34.51 13.86 3.97
C PHE A 164 35.92 13.83 4.58
N GLY A 165 36.74 12.91 4.09
CA GLY A 165 38.16 12.85 4.39
C GLY A 165 38.95 13.69 3.39
N PHE A 166 39.80 14.60 3.87
CA PHE A 166 40.67 15.43 3.04
C PHE A 166 42.14 15.15 3.33
N GLU A 167 42.96 15.18 2.30
CA GLU A 167 44.42 15.11 2.40
C GLU A 167 45.04 16.31 1.68
N SER A 168 45.77 17.14 2.43
CA SER A 168 46.52 18.26 1.85
C SER A 168 47.70 17.75 1.01
N LYS A 169 47.85 18.26 -0.20
CA LYS A 169 49.05 18.03 -1.03
C LYS A 169 49.99 19.23 -1.05
N ASN A 170 49.71 20.24 -0.22
CA ASN A 170 50.61 21.37 -0.04
C ASN A 170 51.89 20.94 0.67
N TRP A 171 53.01 21.52 0.24
CA TRP A 171 54.34 21.19 0.80
C TRP A 171 54.62 21.92 2.12
N ILE A 172 54.19 23.18 2.25
CA ILE A 172 54.57 24.07 3.36
C ILE A 172 53.34 24.72 4.01
N MET A 173 52.43 25.25 3.20
CA MET A 173 51.38 26.13 3.70
C MET A 173 50.16 25.35 4.16
N ASN A 174 49.58 25.79 5.28
CA ASN A 174 48.24 25.38 5.69
C ASN A 174 47.22 25.94 4.69
N GLN A 175 46.23 25.13 4.37
CA GLN A 175 45.13 25.51 3.47
C GLN A 175 43.82 25.60 4.26
N LYS A 176 42.91 26.46 3.82
CA LYS A 176 41.53 26.46 4.30
C LYS A 176 40.66 25.70 3.30
N ILE A 177 39.91 24.72 3.79
CA ILE A 177 38.91 24.00 3.03
C ILE A 177 37.54 24.53 3.42
N VAL A 178 36.75 24.93 2.43
CA VAL A 178 35.33 25.19 2.61
C VAL A 178 34.53 24.06 1.98
N LEU A 179 33.80 23.33 2.82
CA LEU A 179 32.92 22.25 2.42
C LEU A 179 31.47 22.71 2.58
N GLU A 180 30.74 22.67 1.47
CA GLU A 180 29.30 22.92 1.44
C GLU A 180 28.58 21.68 0.92
N VAL A 181 27.57 21.22 1.64
CA VAL A 181 26.80 20.01 1.29
C VAL A 181 25.32 20.30 1.48
N VAL A 182 24.50 20.07 0.44
CA VAL A 182 23.07 20.32 0.46
C VAL A 182 22.32 19.07 -0.01
N PRO A 183 21.44 18.48 0.82
CA PRO A 183 20.67 17.30 0.44
C PRO A 183 19.42 17.67 -0.39
N TRP A 184 19.05 16.80 -1.33
CA TRP A 184 17.77 16.82 -2.03
C TRP A 184 16.81 15.85 -1.35
N VAL A 185 15.62 16.34 -0.99
CA VAL A 185 14.59 15.58 -0.30
C VAL A 185 13.44 15.28 -1.23
N ASP A 186 13.15 14.01 -1.45
CA ASP A 186 11.97 13.56 -2.18
C ASP A 186 10.70 13.71 -1.33
N ASN A 187 9.67 14.33 -1.89
CA ASN A 187 8.44 14.66 -1.19
C ASN A 187 7.61 13.42 -0.80
N LYS A 188 7.71 12.31 -1.55
CA LYS A 188 7.01 11.05 -1.27
C LYS A 188 7.78 10.24 -0.24
N LEU A 189 9.09 10.06 -0.44
CA LEU A 189 9.94 9.28 0.45
C LEU A 189 10.10 9.93 1.82
N SER A 190 10.11 11.27 1.89
CA SER A 190 10.16 12.01 3.17
C SER A 190 8.94 11.83 4.07
N ARG A 191 7.87 11.16 3.59
CA ARG A 191 6.74 10.75 4.43
C ARG A 191 7.04 9.51 5.28
N GLY A 192 8.16 8.83 5.06
CA GLY A 192 8.65 7.73 5.88
C GLY A 192 7.95 6.38 5.66
N TRP A 193 7.28 6.22 4.53
CA TRP A 193 6.54 5.01 4.18
C TRP A 193 7.43 3.96 3.49
N THR A 194 8.43 3.44 4.21
CA THR A 194 9.31 2.36 3.71
C THR A 194 8.56 1.04 3.53
N THR A 195 9.17 0.06 2.87
CA THR A 195 8.59 -1.28 2.70
C THR A 195 8.29 -1.95 4.04
N GLU A 196 9.18 -1.81 5.01
CA GLU A 196 9.04 -2.36 6.37
C GLU A 196 7.88 -1.67 7.11
N ASN A 197 7.80 -0.34 7.01
CA ASN A 197 6.74 0.45 7.66
C ASN A 197 5.35 0.17 7.06
N ARG A 198 5.27 -0.02 5.73
CA ARG A 198 4.04 -0.44 5.04
C ARG A 198 3.63 -1.84 5.46
N LYS A 199 4.58 -2.78 5.50
CA LYS A 199 4.36 -4.15 5.97
C LYS A 199 3.82 -4.16 7.39
N TYR A 200 4.41 -3.35 8.28
CA TYR A 200 3.93 -3.20 9.65
C TYR A 200 2.45 -2.82 9.72
N ILE A 201 2.00 -1.82 8.94
CA ILE A 201 0.59 -1.41 8.92
C ILE A 201 -0.33 -2.51 8.36
N ILE A 202 0.08 -3.18 7.28
CA ILE A 202 -0.69 -4.29 6.71
C ILE A 202 -0.84 -5.42 7.72
N ASP A 203 0.25 -5.83 8.38
CA ASP A 203 0.24 -6.92 9.36
C ASP A 203 -0.64 -6.56 10.57
N GLN A 204 -0.64 -5.29 11.01
CA GLN A 204 -1.59 -4.82 12.04
C GLN A 204 -3.05 -4.88 11.56
N CYS A 205 -3.33 -4.45 10.33
CA CYS A 205 -4.69 -4.51 9.76
C CYS A 205 -5.24 -5.95 9.72
N LYS A 206 -4.40 -6.93 9.38
CA LYS A 206 -4.77 -8.36 9.31
C LYS A 206 -5.26 -8.94 10.64
N THR A 207 -4.86 -8.33 11.77
CA THR A 207 -5.34 -8.73 13.10
C THR A 207 -6.74 -8.22 13.43
N SER A 208 -7.31 -7.33 12.60
CA SER A 208 -8.64 -6.79 12.86
C SER A 208 -9.74 -7.84 12.65
N ASN A 209 -10.80 -7.76 13.46
CA ASN A 209 -11.96 -8.64 13.35
C ASN A 209 -12.58 -8.63 11.94
N LEU A 210 -12.48 -7.51 11.21
CA LEU A 210 -13.01 -7.40 9.85
C LEU A 210 -12.12 -8.14 8.85
N ALA A 211 -10.80 -7.96 8.93
CA ALA A 211 -9.85 -8.67 8.07
C ALA A 211 -9.89 -10.19 8.30
N GLN A 212 -10.02 -10.64 9.55
CA GLN A 212 -10.08 -12.07 9.90
C GLN A 212 -11.31 -12.80 9.34
N LYS A 213 -12.38 -12.08 8.97
CA LYS A 213 -13.56 -12.67 8.32
C LYS A 213 -13.36 -12.92 6.83
N MET A 214 -12.32 -12.35 6.23
CA MET A 214 -12.02 -12.47 4.80
C MET A 214 -11.09 -13.67 4.58
N ALA A 215 -11.30 -14.44 3.50
CA ALA A 215 -10.34 -15.50 3.12
C ALA A 215 -9.00 -14.91 2.67
N ASN A 216 -9.04 -13.77 1.97
CA ASN A 216 -7.88 -12.96 1.64
C ASN A 216 -8.16 -11.51 2.06
N SER A 217 -7.36 -10.99 2.99
CA SER A 217 -7.47 -9.62 3.51
C SER A 217 -6.43 -8.67 2.93
N ASP A 218 -5.61 -9.10 1.97
CA ASP A 218 -4.51 -8.31 1.42
C ASP A 218 -5.02 -7.04 0.75
N ASP A 219 -5.93 -7.14 -0.21
CA ASP A 219 -6.50 -5.98 -0.92
C ASP A 219 -7.21 -5.02 0.04
N PHE A 220 -7.92 -5.56 1.03
CA PHE A 220 -8.55 -4.78 2.09
C PHE A 220 -7.51 -4.00 2.90
N CYS A 221 -6.44 -4.66 3.35
CA CYS A 221 -5.41 -4.03 4.17
C CYS A 221 -4.50 -3.10 3.37
N VAL A 222 -4.32 -3.32 2.07
CA VAL A 222 -3.67 -2.36 1.17
C VAL A 222 -4.53 -1.11 1.04
N CYS A 223 -5.85 -1.22 0.85
CA CYS A 223 -6.73 -0.05 0.85
C CYS A 223 -6.62 0.74 2.18
N VAL A 224 -6.63 0.05 3.33
CA VAL A 224 -6.48 0.71 4.64
C VAL A 224 -5.12 1.41 4.74
N LEU A 225 -4.04 0.75 4.30
CA LEU A 225 -2.72 1.36 4.22
C LEU A 225 -2.76 2.65 3.40
N ASP A 226 -3.31 2.64 2.19
CA ASP A 226 -3.35 3.80 1.30
C ASP A 226 -4.08 5.00 1.93
N LYS A 227 -5.18 4.76 2.64
CA LYS A 227 -5.92 5.79 3.39
C LYS A 227 -5.10 6.35 4.56
N ILE A 228 -4.33 5.51 5.27
CA ILE A 228 -3.41 5.97 6.31
C ILE A 228 -2.26 6.78 5.69
N GLN A 229 -1.68 6.30 4.58
CA GLN A 229 -0.55 6.94 3.90
C GLN A 229 -0.90 8.31 3.35
N SER A 230 -2.10 8.46 2.79
CA SER A 230 -2.58 9.74 2.27
C SER A 230 -2.77 10.77 3.39
N LYS A 231 -3.27 10.35 4.57
CA LYS A 231 -3.55 11.25 5.69
C LYS A 231 -2.32 11.60 6.54
N TYR A 232 -1.42 10.65 6.78
CA TYR A 232 -0.34 10.82 7.75
C TYR A 232 1.05 10.57 7.14
N LYS A 233 2.08 11.23 7.69
CA LYS A 233 3.44 10.68 7.64
C LYS A 233 3.56 9.52 8.62
N PHE A 234 4.46 8.58 8.37
CA PHE A 234 4.60 7.40 9.23
C PHE A 234 4.93 7.77 10.68
N LYS A 235 5.90 8.69 10.90
CA LYS A 235 6.26 9.17 12.24
C LYS A 235 5.13 9.90 12.96
N GLU A 236 4.27 10.60 12.23
CA GLU A 236 3.09 11.26 12.80
C GLU A 236 2.08 10.21 13.24
N PHE A 237 1.81 9.21 12.39
CA PHE A 237 0.92 8.09 12.71
C PHE A 237 1.40 7.30 13.94
N GLN A 238 2.71 7.05 14.05
CA GLN A 238 3.28 6.35 15.21
C GLN A 238 3.14 7.11 16.53
N LYS A 239 3.08 8.45 16.49
CA LYS A 239 2.92 9.31 17.68
C LYS A 239 1.47 9.42 18.14
N LEU A 240 0.51 8.98 17.33
CA LEU A 240 -0.89 8.92 17.73
C LEU A 240 -1.08 7.97 18.91
N LEU A 241 -2.01 8.32 19.80
CA LEU A 241 -2.43 7.45 20.88
C LEU A 241 -2.92 6.12 20.34
N ALA A 242 -2.80 5.04 21.14
CA ALA A 242 -3.28 3.72 20.73
C ALA A 242 -4.76 3.74 20.30
N VAL A 243 -5.59 4.52 21.01
CA VAL A 243 -7.02 4.69 20.69
C VAL A 243 -7.24 5.43 19.36
N GLU A 244 -6.41 6.42 19.03
CA GLU A 244 -6.50 7.16 17.77
C GLU A 244 -6.07 6.29 16.59
N ARG A 245 -5.02 5.49 16.77
CA ARG A 245 -4.62 4.49 15.77
C ARG A 245 -5.71 3.45 15.55
N ALA A 246 -6.27 2.90 16.62
CA ALA A 246 -7.37 1.95 16.54
C ALA A 246 -8.59 2.56 15.83
N LYS A 247 -8.92 3.83 16.12
CA LYS A 247 -9.99 4.55 15.43
C LYS A 247 -9.67 4.73 13.94
N ALA A 248 -8.44 5.10 13.58
CA ALA A 248 -8.03 5.25 12.19
C ALA A 248 -8.18 3.93 11.41
N PHE A 249 -7.71 2.81 11.95
CA PHE A 249 -7.92 1.49 11.35
C PHE A 249 -9.40 1.15 11.19
N LYS A 250 -10.23 1.46 12.20
CA LYS A 250 -11.69 1.21 12.15
C LYS A 250 -12.37 2.05 11.08
N ASP A 251 -12.16 3.36 11.09
CA ASP A 251 -12.82 4.29 10.16
C ASP A 251 -12.42 3.99 8.71
N PHE A 252 -11.12 3.83 8.46
CA PHE A 252 -10.63 3.49 7.12
C PHE A 252 -11.02 2.08 6.70
N GLY A 253 -11.07 1.12 7.63
CA GLY A 253 -11.60 -0.22 7.37
C GLY A 253 -13.06 -0.18 6.93
N VAL A 254 -13.91 0.62 7.59
CA VAL A 254 -15.31 0.79 7.16
C VAL A 254 -15.38 1.44 5.77
N SER A 255 -14.59 2.48 5.51
CA SER A 255 -14.51 3.13 4.20
C SER A 255 -14.13 2.14 3.10
N CYS A 256 -13.02 1.42 3.29
CA CYS A 256 -12.49 0.43 2.34
C CYS A 256 -13.45 -0.74 2.10
N PHE A 257 -14.18 -1.14 3.14
CA PHE A 257 -15.21 -2.15 3.00
C PHE A 257 -16.42 -1.65 2.18
N SER A 258 -16.78 -0.37 2.34
CA SER A 258 -17.93 0.24 1.68
C SER A 258 -17.70 0.69 0.22
N GLU A 259 -16.45 0.99 -0.19
CA GLU A 259 -16.11 1.58 -1.50
C GLU A 259 -16.24 0.62 -2.72
N SER A 260 -17.06 -0.43 -2.63
CA SER A 260 -17.60 -1.26 -3.74
C SER A 260 -16.57 -1.88 -4.71
N ASN A 261 -16.24 -3.14 -4.38
CA ASN A 261 -15.82 -4.29 -5.20
C ASN A 261 -15.29 -5.35 -4.22
N LEU A 262 -14.58 -4.89 -3.20
CA LEU A 262 -14.12 -5.70 -2.06
C LEU A 262 -15.27 -6.32 -1.27
N SER A 263 -16.29 -5.56 -0.86
CA SER A 263 -17.43 -6.12 -0.11
C SER A 263 -18.18 -7.17 -0.92
N THR A 264 -18.49 -6.91 -2.19
CA THR A 264 -19.14 -7.89 -3.07
C THR A 264 -18.31 -9.16 -3.20
N ALA A 265 -17.01 -9.04 -3.50
CA ALA A 265 -16.11 -10.18 -3.62
C ALA A 265 -16.03 -11.01 -2.33
N ILE A 266 -16.02 -10.37 -1.15
CA ILE A 266 -16.02 -11.06 0.15
C ILE A 266 -17.29 -11.89 0.33
N TYR A 267 -18.47 -11.33 0.06
CA TYR A 267 -19.72 -12.08 0.23
C TYR A 267 -19.87 -13.19 -0.82
N GLU A 268 -19.41 -12.98 -2.05
CA GLU A 268 -19.33 -14.04 -3.06
C GLU A 268 -18.40 -15.18 -2.64
N ASP A 269 -17.25 -14.86 -2.07
CA ASP A 269 -16.31 -15.84 -1.54
C ASP A 269 -16.91 -16.62 -0.36
N LEU A 270 -17.58 -15.94 0.58
CA LEU A 270 -18.32 -16.60 1.67
C LEU A 270 -19.39 -17.57 1.14
N ARG A 271 -20.11 -17.20 0.08
CA ARG A 271 -21.10 -18.07 -0.58
C ARG A 271 -20.44 -19.29 -1.22
N LYS A 272 -19.31 -19.11 -1.93
CA LYS A 272 -18.53 -20.22 -2.52
C LYS A 272 -18.02 -21.18 -1.44
N GLN A 273 -17.45 -20.65 -0.36
CA GLN A 273 -17.01 -21.45 0.79
C GLN A 273 -18.18 -22.22 1.40
N ALA A 274 -19.31 -21.56 1.64
CA ALA A 274 -20.50 -22.22 2.19
C ALA A 274 -20.97 -23.37 1.30
N ALA A 275 -21.03 -23.17 -0.03
CA ALA A 275 -21.41 -24.20 -0.98
C ALA A 275 -20.44 -25.39 -0.99
N LEU A 276 -19.13 -25.14 -0.92
CA LEU A 276 -18.11 -26.21 -0.82
C LEU A 276 -18.25 -26.98 0.49
N LEU A 277 -18.36 -26.29 1.62
CA LEU A 277 -18.53 -26.91 2.94
C LEU A 277 -19.81 -27.76 3.01
N SER A 278 -20.92 -27.30 2.42
CA SER A 278 -22.15 -28.09 2.31
C SER A 278 -21.93 -29.37 1.48
N LYS A 279 -21.20 -29.29 0.36
CA LYS A 279 -20.87 -30.48 -0.47
C LYS A 279 -19.96 -31.47 0.25
N GLU A 280 -19.07 -30.98 1.12
CA GLU A 280 -18.20 -31.81 1.97
C GLU A 280 -18.93 -32.41 3.19
N GLY A 281 -20.20 -32.09 3.40
CA GLY A 281 -20.97 -32.54 4.57
C GLY A 281 -20.68 -31.74 5.86
N LYS A 282 -19.86 -30.69 5.80
CA LYS A 282 -19.56 -29.76 6.91
C LYS A 282 -20.64 -28.69 7.06
N ILE A 283 -21.89 -29.13 7.23
CA ILE A 283 -23.07 -28.25 7.13
C ILE A 283 -23.08 -27.15 8.21
N GLY A 284 -22.57 -27.43 9.42
CA GLY A 284 -22.48 -26.42 10.50
C GLY A 284 -21.55 -25.25 10.15
N GLU A 285 -20.42 -25.53 9.49
CA GLU A 285 -19.50 -24.50 9.02
C GLU A 285 -20.12 -23.70 7.86
N ALA A 286 -20.82 -24.37 6.94
CA ALA A 286 -21.56 -23.71 5.86
C ALA A 286 -22.61 -22.74 6.39
N ILE A 287 -23.39 -23.15 7.40
CA ILE A 287 -24.36 -22.28 8.10
C ILE A 287 -23.66 -21.07 8.69
N THR A 288 -22.50 -21.25 9.33
CA THR A 288 -21.74 -20.15 9.93
C THR A 288 -21.35 -19.10 8.89
N LYS A 289 -20.91 -19.53 7.70
CA LYS A 289 -20.57 -18.62 6.59
C LYS A 289 -21.79 -17.86 6.06
N LEU A 290 -22.91 -18.55 5.84
CA LEU A 290 -24.16 -17.92 5.37
C LEU A 290 -24.74 -16.93 6.40
N MET A 291 -24.62 -17.23 7.69
CA MET A 291 -25.05 -16.33 8.77
C MET A 291 -24.31 -14.99 8.75
N VAL A 292 -23.03 -14.95 8.33
CA VAL A 292 -22.30 -13.68 8.17
C VAL A 292 -22.97 -12.83 7.08
N VAL A 293 -23.23 -13.42 5.90
CA VAL A 293 -23.88 -12.72 4.77
C VAL A 293 -25.25 -12.18 5.17
N ILE A 294 -26.03 -12.97 5.91
CA ILE A 294 -27.37 -12.60 6.38
C ILE A 294 -27.32 -11.50 7.44
N ASN A 295 -26.50 -11.66 8.49
CA ASN A 295 -26.42 -10.69 9.59
C ASN A 295 -25.90 -9.32 9.12
N ASP A 296 -25.06 -9.30 8.08
CA ASP A 296 -24.53 -8.07 7.50
C ASP A 296 -25.52 -7.41 6.50
N GLY A 297 -26.72 -7.99 6.32
CA GLY A 297 -27.79 -7.45 5.48
C GLY A 297 -27.51 -7.55 3.98
N LYS A 298 -26.70 -8.52 3.56
CA LYS A 298 -26.25 -8.70 2.16
C LYS A 298 -26.76 -9.98 1.51
N ALA A 299 -27.65 -10.70 2.18
CA ALA A 299 -28.24 -11.94 1.70
C ALA A 299 -29.23 -11.71 0.56
N THR A 300 -29.18 -12.59 -0.43
CA THR A 300 -30.19 -12.74 -1.48
C THR A 300 -31.20 -13.83 -1.11
N ALA A 301 -32.28 -13.96 -1.88
CA ALA A 301 -33.23 -15.06 -1.72
C ALA A 301 -32.54 -16.44 -1.77
N LEU A 302 -31.55 -16.62 -2.65
CA LEU A 302 -30.77 -17.85 -2.77
C LEU A 302 -29.90 -18.15 -1.54
N ASP A 303 -29.42 -17.12 -0.83
CA ASP A 303 -28.69 -17.32 0.43
C ASP A 303 -29.63 -17.87 1.52
N TYR A 304 -30.86 -17.35 1.58
CA TYR A 304 -31.91 -17.85 2.47
C TYR A 304 -32.37 -19.26 2.09
N ASN A 305 -32.47 -19.56 0.80
CA ASN A 305 -32.72 -20.92 0.31
C ASN A 305 -31.62 -21.89 0.78
N SER A 306 -30.36 -21.50 0.58
CA SER A 306 -29.18 -22.31 0.93
C SER A 306 -29.10 -22.59 2.43
N ILE A 307 -29.28 -21.56 3.28
CA ILE A 307 -29.26 -21.76 4.73
C ILE A 307 -30.47 -22.56 5.21
N GLY A 308 -31.64 -22.35 4.60
CA GLY A 308 -32.86 -23.11 4.85
C GLY A 308 -32.66 -24.60 4.60
N SER A 309 -32.13 -24.94 3.42
CA SER A 309 -31.77 -26.32 3.06
C SER A 309 -30.77 -26.93 4.04
N ASN A 310 -29.70 -26.21 4.41
CA ASN A 310 -28.74 -26.66 5.40
C ASN A 310 -29.39 -26.92 6.79
N TYR A 311 -30.37 -26.12 7.20
CA TYR A 311 -31.13 -26.37 8.42
C TYR A 311 -32.05 -27.60 8.32
N ILE A 312 -32.64 -27.89 7.15
CA ILE A 312 -33.38 -29.14 6.91
C ILE A 312 -32.45 -30.33 7.10
N LEU A 313 -31.28 -30.31 6.45
CA LEU A 313 -30.30 -31.40 6.50
C LEU A 313 -29.74 -31.64 7.91
N THR A 314 -29.74 -30.61 8.76
CA THR A 314 -29.34 -30.71 10.18
C THR A 314 -30.52 -30.90 11.14
N LYS A 315 -31.71 -31.23 10.63
CA LYS A 315 -32.94 -31.50 11.40
C LYS A 315 -33.45 -30.32 12.24
N GLN A 316 -33.07 -29.09 11.90
CA GLN A 316 -33.47 -27.86 12.57
C GLN A 316 -34.64 -27.20 11.83
N TYR A 317 -35.76 -27.92 11.67
CA TYR A 317 -36.83 -27.54 10.74
C TYR A 317 -37.48 -26.18 11.06
N GLY A 318 -37.66 -25.84 12.34
CA GLY A 318 -38.18 -24.52 12.73
C GLY A 318 -37.30 -23.36 12.26
N LYS A 319 -35.96 -23.53 12.29
CA LYS A 319 -35.02 -22.53 11.74
C LYS A 319 -35.08 -22.51 10.22
N ALA A 320 -35.18 -23.67 9.58
CA ALA A 320 -35.35 -23.74 8.12
C ALA A 320 -36.59 -22.94 7.68
N ILE A 321 -37.74 -23.17 8.29
CA ILE A 321 -38.99 -22.44 8.00
C ILE A 321 -38.79 -20.93 8.18
N LYS A 322 -38.16 -20.51 9.29
CA LYS A 322 -37.88 -19.09 9.55
C LYS A 322 -37.09 -18.45 8.40
N PHE A 323 -35.94 -19.03 8.04
CA PHE A 323 -35.08 -18.43 7.01
C PHE A 323 -35.68 -18.53 5.61
N LEU A 324 -36.35 -19.63 5.27
CA LEU A 324 -37.01 -19.79 3.97
C LEU A 324 -38.13 -18.76 3.77
N LYS A 325 -38.90 -18.44 4.83
CA LYS A 325 -39.90 -17.36 4.78
C LYS A 325 -39.27 -15.98 4.58
N GLU A 326 -38.10 -15.71 5.15
CA GLU A 326 -37.40 -14.45 4.87
C GLU A 326 -36.90 -14.39 3.42
N GLY A 327 -36.41 -15.51 2.87
CA GLY A 327 -36.06 -15.61 1.45
C GLY A 327 -37.26 -15.39 0.53
N GLU A 328 -38.40 -16.01 0.85
CA GLU A 328 -39.66 -15.87 0.10
C GLU A 328 -40.16 -14.42 0.07
N LYS A 329 -39.92 -13.62 1.12
CA LYS A 329 -40.25 -12.19 1.10
C LYS A 329 -39.38 -11.38 0.14
N LEU A 330 -38.15 -11.84 -0.13
CA LEU A 330 -37.23 -11.17 -1.05
C LEU A 330 -37.50 -11.56 -2.50
N ASP A 331 -37.87 -12.81 -2.73
CA ASP A 331 -38.27 -13.33 -4.03
C ASP A 331 -39.31 -14.45 -3.82
N ASP A 332 -40.57 -14.15 -4.12
CA ASP A 332 -41.68 -15.08 -3.98
C ASP A 332 -41.84 -15.99 -5.21
N THR A 333 -41.04 -15.77 -6.26
CA THR A 333 -41.05 -16.56 -7.50
C THR A 333 -40.03 -17.69 -7.50
N GLU A 334 -39.06 -17.65 -6.58
CA GLU A 334 -38.01 -18.67 -6.46
C GLU A 334 -38.57 -20.01 -5.97
N LEU A 335 -38.79 -20.93 -6.91
CA LEU A 335 -39.41 -22.23 -6.66
C LEU A 335 -38.60 -23.12 -5.71
N LEU A 336 -37.27 -23.00 -5.65
CA LEU A 336 -36.47 -23.77 -4.70
C LEU A 336 -36.78 -23.39 -3.25
N ILE A 337 -37.10 -22.12 -2.98
CA ILE A 337 -37.53 -21.67 -1.65
C ILE A 337 -38.88 -22.27 -1.30
N LYS A 338 -39.85 -22.21 -2.22
CA LYS A 338 -41.18 -22.81 -2.03
C LYS A 338 -41.07 -24.30 -1.74
N LEU A 339 -40.25 -24.99 -2.52
CA LEU A 339 -40.04 -26.42 -2.38
C LEU A 339 -39.39 -26.78 -1.04
N ASN A 340 -38.31 -26.09 -0.67
CA ASN A 340 -37.66 -26.31 0.62
C ASN A 340 -38.56 -25.94 1.79
N LEU A 341 -39.46 -24.95 1.63
CA LEU A 341 -40.45 -24.60 2.64
C LEU A 341 -41.50 -25.72 2.81
N ALA A 342 -41.94 -26.34 1.71
CA ALA A 342 -42.80 -27.52 1.75
C ALA A 342 -42.13 -28.70 2.48
N HIS A 343 -40.85 -28.97 2.15
CA HIS A 343 -40.05 -29.99 2.84
C HIS A 343 -39.93 -29.70 4.33
N ALA A 344 -39.60 -28.46 4.69
CA ALA A 344 -39.45 -28.05 6.08
C ALA A 344 -40.77 -28.15 6.87
N TYR A 345 -41.91 -27.80 6.27
CA TYR A 345 -43.22 -28.02 6.89
C TYR A 345 -43.53 -29.49 7.09
N LEU A 346 -43.29 -30.32 6.06
CA LEU A 346 -43.55 -31.76 6.12
C LEU A 346 -42.75 -32.42 7.24
N LEU A 347 -41.46 -32.11 7.30
CA LEU A 347 -40.51 -32.61 8.29
C LEU A 347 -40.75 -32.06 9.69
N ASN A 348 -41.46 -30.94 9.81
CA ASN A 348 -41.93 -30.36 11.07
C ASN A 348 -43.39 -30.75 11.37
N ASP A 349 -43.82 -31.93 10.89
CA ASP A 349 -45.15 -32.54 11.09
C ASP A 349 -46.35 -31.68 10.66
N ASN A 350 -46.13 -30.65 9.84
CA ASN A 350 -47.18 -29.81 9.29
C ASN A 350 -47.53 -30.24 7.86
N TYR A 351 -48.11 -31.43 7.75
CA TYR A 351 -48.52 -32.01 6.47
C TYR A 351 -49.51 -31.12 5.71
N SER A 352 -50.43 -30.45 6.42
CA SER A 352 -51.45 -29.61 5.77
C SER A 352 -50.82 -28.46 4.99
N SER A 353 -49.90 -27.71 5.61
CA SER A 353 -49.19 -26.61 4.94
C SER A 353 -48.27 -27.13 3.84
N ALA A 354 -47.55 -28.24 4.07
CA ALA A 354 -46.67 -28.83 3.07
C ALA A 354 -47.45 -29.26 1.81
N LYS A 355 -48.59 -29.92 1.99
CA LYS A 355 -49.43 -30.43 0.89
C LYS A 355 -49.92 -29.31 -0.03
N VAL A 356 -50.29 -28.15 0.53
CA VAL A 356 -50.74 -26.99 -0.27
C VAL A 356 -49.64 -26.58 -1.25
N ILE A 357 -48.43 -26.38 -0.74
CA ILE A 357 -47.29 -25.93 -1.56
C ILE A 357 -46.90 -27.00 -2.59
N TYR A 358 -46.82 -28.28 -2.20
CA TYR A 358 -46.47 -29.35 -3.14
C TYR A 358 -47.40 -29.44 -4.33
N LYS A 359 -48.71 -29.18 -4.13
CA LYS A 359 -49.72 -29.22 -5.19
C LYS A 359 -49.73 -27.97 -6.06
N GLU A 360 -49.54 -26.80 -5.47
CA GLU A 360 -49.60 -25.51 -6.16
C GLU A 360 -48.64 -25.46 -7.36
N TYR A 361 -47.45 -26.04 -7.21
CA TYR A 361 -46.39 -25.99 -8.22
C TYR A 361 -46.15 -27.32 -8.95
N GLU A 362 -47.06 -28.30 -8.83
CA GLU A 362 -46.83 -29.69 -9.30
C GLU A 362 -46.56 -29.83 -10.81
N ALA A 363 -47.07 -28.88 -11.61
CA ALA A 363 -46.90 -28.83 -13.06
C ALA A 363 -45.74 -27.94 -13.52
N GLN A 364 -44.94 -27.40 -12.60
CA GLN A 364 -43.83 -26.48 -12.92
C GLN A 364 -42.46 -27.18 -12.92
N ASN A 365 -41.46 -26.48 -13.45
CA ASN A 365 -40.07 -26.91 -13.41
C ASN A 365 -39.26 -25.99 -12.48
N VAL A 366 -38.39 -26.59 -11.66
CA VAL A 366 -37.48 -25.84 -10.75
C VAL A 366 -36.23 -25.33 -11.48
N SER A 367 -35.88 -25.94 -12.61
CA SER A 367 -34.86 -25.46 -13.56
C SER A 367 -35.29 -25.82 -14.99
N ASP A 368 -34.52 -25.39 -15.99
CA ASP A 368 -34.72 -25.72 -17.40
C ASP A 368 -34.80 -27.23 -17.70
N ASN A 369 -34.22 -28.07 -16.83
CA ASN A 369 -34.09 -29.51 -17.02
C ASN A 369 -34.58 -30.36 -15.83
N LEU A 370 -35.22 -29.77 -14.82
CA LEU A 370 -35.67 -30.50 -13.63
C LEU A 370 -37.10 -30.11 -13.25
N SER A 371 -38.02 -31.07 -13.33
CA SER A 371 -39.39 -30.83 -12.90
C SER A 371 -39.51 -30.76 -11.37
N TRP A 372 -40.54 -30.07 -10.89
CA TRP A 372 -40.90 -30.00 -9.47
C TRP A 372 -41.04 -31.40 -8.84
N SER A 373 -41.79 -32.27 -9.51
CA SER A 373 -42.04 -33.64 -9.06
C SER A 373 -40.78 -34.51 -9.07
N GLU A 374 -39.87 -34.35 -10.03
CA GLU A 374 -38.58 -35.04 -10.02
C GLU A 374 -37.68 -34.57 -8.89
N LYS A 375 -37.61 -33.25 -8.65
CA LYS A 375 -36.82 -32.68 -7.57
C LYS A 375 -37.27 -33.19 -6.20
N ILE A 376 -38.60 -33.28 -5.96
CA ILE A 376 -39.15 -33.86 -4.72
C ILE A 376 -38.67 -35.29 -4.50
N LYS A 377 -38.71 -36.13 -5.55
CA LYS A 377 -38.26 -37.52 -5.48
C LYS A 377 -36.76 -37.59 -5.11
N GLN A 378 -35.93 -36.77 -5.75
CA GLN A 378 -34.50 -36.69 -5.46
C GLN A 378 -34.22 -36.24 -4.02
N ASP A 379 -34.97 -35.25 -3.53
CA ASP A 379 -34.83 -34.75 -2.17
C ASP A 379 -35.23 -35.78 -1.13
N PHE A 380 -36.35 -36.49 -1.32
CA PHE A 380 -36.77 -37.54 -0.40
C PHE A 380 -35.78 -38.69 -0.35
N GLU A 381 -35.19 -39.09 -1.48
CA GLU A 381 -34.12 -40.09 -1.49
C GLU A 381 -32.86 -39.58 -0.76
N THR A 382 -32.51 -38.31 -0.92
CA THR A 382 -31.41 -37.68 -0.18
C THR A 382 -31.68 -37.66 1.33
N PHE A 383 -32.88 -37.25 1.73
CA PHE A 383 -33.31 -37.24 3.13
C PHE A 383 -33.24 -38.64 3.75
N LYS A 384 -33.76 -39.67 3.06
CA LYS A 384 -33.67 -41.07 3.53
C LYS A 384 -32.23 -41.52 3.72
N LYS A 385 -31.33 -41.23 2.77
CA LYS A 385 -29.89 -41.54 2.87
C LYS A 385 -29.22 -40.87 4.08
N LEU A 386 -29.68 -39.68 4.46
CA LEU A 386 -29.20 -38.94 5.63
C LEU A 386 -29.94 -39.29 6.93
N GLY A 387 -30.80 -40.32 6.92
CA GLY A 387 -31.57 -40.72 8.10
C GLY A 387 -32.61 -39.68 8.52
N ILE A 388 -33.12 -38.90 7.57
CA ILE A 388 -34.26 -38.00 7.71
C ILE A 388 -35.48 -38.75 7.13
N GLN A 389 -36.43 -39.07 8.00
CA GLN A 389 -37.62 -39.85 7.64
C GLN A 389 -38.89 -39.10 8.03
N ASN A 390 -39.95 -39.29 7.25
CA ASN A 390 -41.29 -38.81 7.58
C ASN A 390 -42.33 -39.79 7.02
N LYS A 391 -43.37 -40.07 7.82
CA LYS A 391 -44.45 -41.01 7.47
C LYS A 391 -45.27 -40.59 6.24
N ASP A 392 -45.28 -39.30 5.92
CA ASP A 392 -46.11 -38.74 4.85
C ASP A 392 -45.35 -38.61 3.51
N PHE A 393 -44.07 -39.05 3.41
CA PHE A 393 -43.35 -39.05 2.13
C PHE A 393 -44.10 -39.81 1.03
N ASP A 394 -44.52 -41.05 1.29
CA ASP A 394 -45.28 -41.85 0.31
C ASP A 394 -46.64 -41.21 0.00
N ARG A 395 -47.23 -40.52 0.96
CA ARG A 395 -48.49 -39.81 0.78
C ARG A 395 -48.31 -38.63 -0.17
N VAL A 396 -47.19 -37.91 -0.10
CA VAL A 396 -46.82 -36.85 -1.04
C VAL A 396 -46.59 -37.42 -2.43
N LEU A 397 -45.76 -38.46 -2.54
CA LEU A 397 -45.44 -39.08 -3.83
C LEU A 397 -46.65 -39.66 -4.58
N LYS A 398 -47.70 -40.08 -3.86
CA LYS A 398 -48.92 -40.63 -4.49
C LYS A 398 -49.74 -39.60 -5.27
N PHE A 399 -49.74 -38.33 -4.87
CA PHE A 399 -50.54 -37.31 -5.54
C PHE A 399 -49.76 -36.46 -6.54
N LEU A 400 -48.43 -36.61 -6.62
CA LEU A 400 -47.57 -36.00 -7.63
C LEU A 400 -47.51 -36.83 -8.94
N LYS A 401 -48.46 -37.75 -9.13
CA LYS A 401 -48.51 -38.71 -10.23
C LYS A 401 -49.35 -38.21 -11.39
#